data_AF-A0A1A8UNC1-F1
#
_entry.id   AF-A0A1A8UNC1-F1
#
_cell.length_a   1.000
_cell.length_b   1.000
_cell.length_c   1.000
_cell.angle_alpha   90.00
_cell.angle_beta   90.00
_cell.angle_gamma   90.00
#
_symmetry.space_group_name_H-M   'P 1'
#
loop_
_entity.id
_entity.type
_entity.pdbx_description
1 polymer ?
#
loop_
_entity_poly.entity_id
_entity_poly.type
_entity_poly.pdbx_seq_one_letter_code
_entity_poly.pdbx_strand_id
1 'polypeptide(L)'
;MSGFELQAFLESPSRRQLETCRKQDLLEVAAHLGLPGAQQMLKKDLKEQIVLTMEQLKMLSPLSDPAVLPSQLKGDIDEGEE
;
A
#
# COMPACT_ATOMS: atom_id res chain seq x y z
N MET A 1 -22.20 11.89 -7.86
CA MET A 1 -20.99 11.30 -8.47
C MET A 1 -20.27 10.56 -7.37
N SER A 2 -20.20 9.22 -7.42
CA SER A 2 -19.48 8.44 -6.41
C SER A 2 -17.98 8.63 -6.67
N GLY A 3 -17.42 9.70 -6.09
CA GLY A 3 -15.99 9.98 -6.11
C GLY A 3 -15.34 9.05 -5.11
N PHE A 4 -14.47 8.17 -5.59
CA PHE A 4 -13.56 7.47 -4.72
C PHE A 4 -12.68 8.52 -4.04
N GLU A 5 -12.74 8.61 -2.72
CA GLU A 5 -11.91 9.57 -1.97
C GLU A 5 -10.56 8.94 -1.67
N LEU A 6 -9.61 9.19 -2.57
CA LEU A 6 -8.23 8.70 -2.46
C LEU A 6 -7.60 9.07 -1.10
N GLN A 7 -7.81 10.30 -0.61
CA GLN A 7 -7.25 10.71 0.68
C GLN A 7 -7.84 9.93 1.86
N ALA A 8 -9.17 9.81 1.93
CA ALA A 8 -9.83 9.02 2.96
C ALA A 8 -9.42 7.54 2.90
N PHE A 9 -9.18 7.02 1.69
CA PHE A 9 -8.67 5.66 1.49
C PHE A 9 -7.20 5.52 1.97
N LEU A 10 -6.36 6.52 1.79
CA LEU A 10 -4.98 6.50 2.29
C LEU A 10 -4.92 6.64 3.81
N GLU A 11 -5.83 7.42 4.40
CA GLU A 11 -5.99 7.54 5.85
C GLU A 11 -6.55 6.25 6.48
N SER A 12 -7.49 5.59 5.81
CA SER A 12 -8.09 4.33 6.27
C SER A 12 -8.12 3.29 5.13
N PRO A 13 -6.99 2.62 4.87
CA PRO A 13 -6.87 1.70 3.75
C PRO A 13 -7.71 0.45 3.98
N SER A 14 -8.66 0.20 3.07
CA SER A 14 -9.59 -0.93 3.17
C SER A 14 -9.52 -1.82 1.95
N ARG A 15 -9.17 -3.10 2.16
CA ARG A 15 -9.18 -4.12 1.08
C ARG A 15 -10.55 -4.21 0.41
N ARG A 16 -11.65 -4.05 1.15
CA ARG A 16 -13.03 -4.08 0.60
C ARG A 16 -13.30 -2.89 -0.33
N GLN A 17 -12.74 -1.72 -0.04
CA GLN A 17 -12.86 -0.57 -0.94
C GLN A 17 -12.12 -0.85 -2.26
N LEU A 18 -10.90 -1.38 -2.23
CA LEU A 18 -10.18 -1.77 -3.46
C LEU A 18 -10.95 -2.78 -4.33
N GLU A 19 -11.74 -3.68 -3.71
CA GLU A 19 -12.58 -4.63 -4.47
C GLU A 19 -13.74 -3.96 -5.20
N THR A 20 -14.30 -2.91 -4.60
CA THR A 20 -15.47 -2.18 -5.11
C THR A 20 -15.08 -1.01 -6.02
N CYS A 21 -13.80 -0.61 -6.02
CA CYS A 21 -13.25 0.44 -6.86
C CYS A 21 -13.24 0.11 -8.36
N ARG A 22 -13.36 1.15 -9.18
CA ARG A 22 -13.19 1.08 -10.64
C ARG A 22 -11.71 1.09 -11.00
N LYS A 23 -11.41 0.70 -12.25
CA LYS A 23 -10.02 0.69 -12.73
C LYS A 23 -9.38 2.09 -12.62
N GLN A 24 -10.14 3.15 -12.88
CA GLN A 24 -9.64 4.53 -12.77
C GLN A 24 -9.24 4.88 -11.34
N ASP A 25 -10.08 4.57 -10.36
CA ASP A 25 -9.79 4.76 -8.93
C ASP A 25 -8.51 4.02 -8.51
N LEU A 26 -8.34 2.77 -8.96
CA LEU A 26 -7.12 1.99 -8.72
C LEU A 26 -5.88 2.64 -9.36
N LEU A 27 -6.02 3.24 -10.54
CA LEU A 27 -4.91 3.94 -11.20
C LEU A 27 -4.50 5.20 -10.45
N GLU A 28 -5.44 5.94 -9.88
CA GLU A 28 -5.14 7.08 -9.02
C GLU A 28 -4.38 6.66 -7.76
N VAL A 29 -4.83 5.59 -7.10
CA VAL A 29 -4.12 5.00 -5.95
C VAL A 29 -2.71 4.58 -6.35
N ALA A 30 -2.57 3.87 -7.46
CA ALA A 30 -1.28 3.41 -7.95
C ALA A 30 -0.35 4.58 -8.31
N ALA A 31 -0.86 5.62 -8.97
CA ALA A 31 -0.10 6.83 -9.28
C ALA A 31 0.36 7.54 -8.00
N HIS A 32 -0.49 7.60 -6.97
CA HIS A 32 -0.14 8.20 -5.69
C HIS A 32 0.91 7.39 -4.90
N LEU A 33 0.83 6.06 -4.99
CA LEU A 33 1.83 5.13 -4.44
C LEU A 33 3.12 5.08 -5.26
N GLY A 34 3.16 5.75 -6.42
CA GLY A 34 4.33 5.75 -7.31
C GLY A 34 4.55 4.43 -8.05
N LEU A 35 3.50 3.64 -8.29
CA LEU A 35 3.55 2.37 -8.99
C LEU A 35 3.75 2.56 -10.52
N PRO A 36 4.93 2.24 -11.07
CA PRO A 36 5.18 2.37 -12.49
C PRO A 36 4.42 1.28 -13.26
N GLY A 37 3.91 1.61 -14.45
CA GLY A 37 3.22 0.64 -15.31
C GLY A 37 1.77 0.34 -14.92
N ALA A 38 1.24 0.97 -13.86
CA ALA A 38 -0.15 0.82 -13.41
C ALA A 38 -1.19 0.91 -14.55
N GLN A 39 -1.02 1.84 -15.49
CA GLN A 39 -1.93 2.02 -16.63
C GLN A 39 -1.94 0.85 -17.61
N GLN A 40 -0.82 0.14 -17.74
CA GLN A 40 -0.65 -1.02 -18.63
C GLN A 40 -1.15 -2.32 -17.96
N MET A 41 -1.30 -2.33 -16.63
CA MET A 41 -1.74 -3.51 -15.88
C MET A 41 -3.23 -3.79 -16.04
N LEU A 42 -3.60 -5.06 -15.90
CA LEU A 42 -5.00 -5.47 -15.80
C LEU A 42 -5.55 -5.04 -14.44
N LYS A 43 -6.88 -4.91 -14.36
CA LYS A 43 -7.55 -4.50 -13.11
C LYS A 43 -7.16 -5.41 -11.92
N LYS A 44 -7.01 -6.71 -12.17
CA LYS A 44 -6.66 -7.70 -11.15
C LYS A 44 -5.23 -7.51 -10.66
N ASP A 45 -4.26 -7.43 -11.57
CA ASP A 45 -2.86 -7.21 -11.24
C ASP A 45 -2.66 -5.86 -10.53
N LEU A 46 -3.32 -4.81 -11.02
CA LEU A 46 -3.26 -3.48 -10.42
C LEU A 46 -3.73 -3.52 -8.95
N LYS A 47 -4.82 -4.25 -8.69
CA LYS A 47 -5.37 -4.41 -7.34
C LYS A 47 -4.41 -5.19 -6.44
N GLU A 48 -3.88 -6.32 -6.89
CA GLU A 48 -2.89 -7.09 -6.13
C GLU A 48 -1.65 -6.25 -5.82
N GLN A 49 -1.15 -5.52 -6.82
CA GLN A 49 0.03 -4.70 -6.68
C GLN A 49 -0.18 -3.56 -5.66
N ILE A 50 -1.35 -2.90 -5.70
CA ILE A 50 -1.70 -1.88 -4.70
C ILE A 50 -1.78 -2.51 -3.30
N VAL A 51 -2.43 -3.66 -3.15
CA VAL A 51 -2.51 -4.35 -1.84
C VAL A 51 -1.12 -4.68 -1.32
N LEU A 52 -0.27 -5.29 -2.14
CA LEU A 52 1.12 -5.61 -1.80
C LEU A 52 1.92 -4.37 -1.38
N THR A 53 1.85 -3.29 -2.15
CA THR A 53 2.56 -2.05 -1.83
C THR A 53 2.05 -1.44 -0.53
N MET A 54 0.74 -1.47 -0.27
CA MET A 54 0.16 -0.97 0.97
C MET A 54 0.49 -1.85 2.18
N GLU A 55 0.62 -3.16 2.00
CA GLU A 55 1.13 -4.09 3.04
C GLU A 55 2.60 -3.82 3.35
N GLN A 56 3.42 -3.59 2.32
CA GLN A 56 4.83 -3.22 2.47
C GLN A 56 5.01 -1.89 3.21
N LEU A 57 4.14 -0.92 2.93
CA LEU A 57 4.10 0.38 3.63
C LEU A 57 3.49 0.28 5.04
N LYS A 58 3.13 -0.92 5.51
CA LYS A 58 2.43 -1.19 6.79
C LYS A 58 1.11 -0.41 6.95
N MET A 59 0.57 0.10 5.85
CA MET A 59 -0.72 0.80 5.81
C MET A 59 -1.86 -0.20 5.92
N LEU A 60 -1.75 -1.33 5.21
CA LEU A 60 -2.59 -2.49 5.44
C LEU A 60 -1.88 -3.42 6.41
N SER A 61 -2.54 -3.78 7.52
CA SER A 61 -2.01 -4.81 8.40
C SER A 61 -1.88 -6.13 7.64
N PRO A 62 -0.67 -6.69 7.48
CA PRO A 62 -0.50 -8.01 6.88
C PRO A 62 -1.07 -9.13 7.77
N LEU A 63 -1.30 -8.83 9.05
CA LEU A 63 -1.72 -9.81 10.05
C LEU A 63 -3.20 -10.20 9.92
N SER A 64 -3.45 -11.18 9.05
CA SER A 64 -4.01 -12.44 9.57
C SER A 64 -2.96 -13.55 9.67
N ASP A 65 -1.68 -13.27 9.42
CA ASP A 65 -0.61 -14.26 9.61
C ASP A 65 0.51 -13.74 10.55
N PRO A 66 0.70 -14.33 11.74
CA PRO A 66 1.68 -13.89 12.74
C PRO A 66 3.13 -14.31 12.44
N ALA A 67 3.53 -14.54 11.18
CA ALA A 67 4.81 -15.16 10.86
C ALA A 67 5.92 -14.25 10.29
N VAL A 68 5.69 -12.96 10.03
CA VAL A 68 6.75 -12.09 9.45
C VAL A 68 7.25 -11.06 10.46
N LEU A 69 8.38 -11.41 11.06
CA LEU A 69 9.28 -10.59 11.86
C LEU A 69 9.60 -9.24 11.20
N PRO A 70 9.68 -8.13 11.96
CA PRO A 70 10.17 -6.87 11.45
C PRO A 70 11.70 -6.91 11.35
N SER A 71 12.22 -7.28 10.18
CA SER A 71 13.60 -6.99 9.79
C SER A 71 13.67 -5.58 9.23
N GLN A 72 13.80 -4.56 10.09
CA GLN A 72 14.50 -3.30 9.79
C GLN A 72 14.92 -2.70 11.15
N LEU A 73 16.19 -2.87 11.53
CA LEU A 73 17.31 -2.00 11.14
C LEU A 73 17.28 -0.71 11.97
N LYS A 74 17.76 -0.84 13.20
CA LYS A 74 18.22 0.30 14.00
C LYS A 74 19.59 0.67 13.44
N GLY A 75 19.59 1.59 12.49
CA GLY A 75 20.79 2.28 12.02
C GLY A 75 21.40 3.06 13.19
N ASP A 76 22.66 2.75 13.41
CA ASP A 76 23.76 3.50 14.01
C ASP A 76 23.42 4.87 14.63
N ILE A 77 23.56 4.97 15.95
CA ILE A 77 24.02 6.20 16.60
C ILE A 77 25.18 5.80 17.51
N ASP A 78 26.35 6.24 17.05
CA ASP A 78 27.63 6.44 17.70
C ASP A 78 27.48 7.06 19.10
N GLU A 79 28.01 6.42 20.14
CA GLU A 79 28.66 7.13 21.24
C GLU A 79 29.85 6.28 21.72
N GLY A 80 31.04 6.88 21.59
CA GLY A 80 32.26 6.42 22.23
C GLY A 80 32.26 6.68 23.73
N GLU A 81 33.47 6.63 24.30
CA GLU A 81 33.83 6.66 25.73
C GLU A 81 33.80 5.25 26.36
N GLU A 82 34.89 4.72 26.93
CA GLU A 82 36.11 5.30 27.53
C GLU A 82 37.32 4.35 27.32
#